data_AF-A0A936JR94-F1
#
_entry.id   AF-A0A936JR94-F1
#
_cell.length_a   1.000
_cell.length_b   1.000
_cell.length_c   1.000
_cell.angle_alpha   90.00
_cell.angle_beta   90.00
_cell.angle_gamma   90.00
#
_symmetry.space_group_name_H-M   'P 1'
#
loop_
_entity.id
_entity.type
_entity.pdbx_description
1 polymer ?
#
loop_
_entity_poly.entity_id
_entity_poly.type
_entity_poly.pdbx_seq_one_letter_code
_entity_poly.pdbx_strand_id
1 'polypeptide(L)'
;MKEHNRMKLALIDARFGKKSALSPSADFEAAFVRLRERILRPIMQDVASELRRLGHDPTIDEDAKLHESERISPCITLHLGLAQRGSKSGYISFGIVVGKEPGEVLAWLVAPPTPFDLGHYAQPDTISEAHVEQLLVDAVEHLFAHSST
;
A
#
# COMPACT_ATOMS: atom_id res chain seq x y z
N MET A 1 -24.91 11.07 31.90
CA MET A 1 -24.50 11.38 30.51
C MET A 1 -25.75 11.69 29.72
N LYS A 2 -25.83 12.82 28.99
CA LYS A 2 -27.06 13.27 28.32
C LYS A 2 -27.44 12.31 27.18
N GLU A 3 -28.73 12.00 27.05
CA GLU A 3 -29.30 11.07 26.07
C GLU A 3 -28.92 11.41 24.62
N HIS A 4 -28.83 12.72 24.34
CA HIS A 4 -28.32 13.28 23.08
C HIS A 4 -26.92 12.78 22.71
N ASN A 5 -26.02 12.64 23.68
CA ASN A 5 -24.66 12.15 23.43
C ASN A 5 -24.68 10.64 23.13
N ARG A 6 -25.62 9.90 23.74
CA ARG A 6 -25.81 8.47 23.49
C ARG A 6 -26.34 8.22 22.08
N MET A 7 -27.29 9.04 21.62
CA MET A 7 -27.82 8.97 20.24
C MET A 7 -26.77 9.33 19.19
N LYS A 8 -25.93 10.36 19.44
CA LYS A 8 -24.82 10.69 18.54
C LYS A 8 -23.78 9.57 18.45
N LEU A 9 -23.44 8.95 19.58
CA LEU A 9 -22.52 7.82 19.59
C LEU A 9 -23.12 6.58 18.92
N ALA A 10 -24.42 6.31 19.10
CA ALA A 10 -25.11 5.22 18.40
C ALA A 10 -25.25 5.47 16.88
N LEU A 11 -25.37 6.73 16.44
CA LEU A 11 -25.34 7.11 15.02
C LEU A 11 -23.95 6.94 14.42
N ILE A 12 -22.90 7.25 15.17
CA ILE A 12 -21.51 6.98 14.79
C ILE A 12 -21.29 5.47 14.71
N ASP A 13 -21.71 4.71 15.72
CA ASP A 13 -21.60 3.24 15.75
C ASP A 13 -22.47 2.57 14.67
N ALA A 14 -23.61 3.13 14.29
CA ALA A 14 -24.40 2.64 13.15
C ALA A 14 -23.75 2.99 11.80
N ARG A 15 -23.05 4.13 11.71
CA ARG A 15 -22.36 4.61 10.50
C ARG A 15 -20.99 3.97 10.30
N PHE A 16 -20.34 3.52 11.37
CA PHE A 16 -18.98 2.93 11.36
C PHE A 16 -18.92 1.47 11.83
N GLY A 17 -19.90 0.99 12.60
CA GLY A 17 -19.90 -0.33 13.24
C GLY A 17 -20.41 -1.48 12.36
N LYS A 18 -20.86 -1.19 11.14
CA LYS A 18 -21.13 -2.19 10.10
C LYS A 18 -20.67 -1.70 8.73
N LYS A 19 -19.35 -1.54 8.54
CA LYS A 19 -18.79 -1.85 7.21
C LYS A 19 -19.04 -3.34 7.03
N SER A 20 -19.94 -3.70 6.11
CA SER A 20 -20.17 -5.08 5.72
C SER A 20 -18.80 -5.73 5.52
N ALA A 21 -18.53 -6.83 6.22
CA ALA A 21 -17.28 -7.58 6.14
C ALA A 21 -17.23 -8.33 4.80
N LEU A 22 -17.30 -7.57 3.70
CA LEU A 22 -17.02 -8.08 2.37
C LEU A 22 -15.52 -8.30 2.32
N SER A 23 -15.12 -9.50 2.72
CA SER A 23 -13.77 -9.96 2.53
C SER A 23 -13.60 -10.31 1.04
N PRO A 24 -12.44 -10.00 0.45
CA PRO A 24 -12.07 -10.58 -0.83
C PRO A 24 -12.28 -12.09 -0.81
N SER A 25 -12.59 -12.69 -1.95
CA SER A 25 -12.67 -14.14 -2.01
C SER A 25 -11.31 -14.76 -1.60
N ALA A 26 -11.34 -15.93 -0.97
CA ALA A 26 -10.12 -16.64 -0.59
C ALA A 26 -9.21 -16.88 -1.80
N ASP A 27 -9.80 -17.09 -2.98
CA ASP A 27 -9.06 -17.25 -4.24
C ASP A 27 -8.33 -15.97 -4.66
N PHE A 28 -8.97 -14.80 -4.50
CA PHE A 28 -8.36 -13.51 -4.78
C PHE A 28 -7.21 -13.23 -3.84
N GLU A 29 -7.39 -13.49 -2.53
CA GLU A 29 -6.33 -13.34 -1.53
C GLU A 29 -5.15 -14.27 -1.83
N ALA A 30 -5.43 -15.55 -2.14
CA ALA A 30 -4.40 -16.52 -2.51
C ALA A 30 -3.67 -16.13 -3.81
N ALA A 31 -4.38 -15.55 -4.80
CA ALA A 31 -3.76 -15.01 -6.01
C ALA A 31 -2.82 -13.84 -5.69
N PHE A 32 -3.24 -12.92 -4.82
CA PHE A 32 -2.37 -11.83 -4.38
C PHE A 32 -1.14 -12.34 -3.63
N VAL A 33 -1.28 -13.32 -2.74
CA VAL A 33 -0.12 -13.91 -2.03
C VAL A 33 0.85 -14.55 -3.03
N ARG A 34 0.37 -15.27 -4.04
CA ARG A 34 1.22 -15.83 -5.09
C ARG A 34 1.94 -14.74 -5.90
N LEU A 35 1.22 -13.69 -6.30
CA LEU A 35 1.80 -12.51 -6.96
C LEU A 35 2.90 -11.88 -6.09
N ARG A 36 2.61 -11.71 -4.79
CA ARG A 36 3.52 -11.10 -3.83
C ARG A 36 4.83 -11.85 -3.72
N GLU A 37 4.78 -13.18 -3.56
CA GLU A 37 6.00 -13.98 -3.42
C GLU A 37 6.75 -14.16 -4.74
N ARG A 38 6.03 -14.24 -5.87
CA ARG A 38 6.64 -14.51 -7.18
C ARG A 38 7.21 -13.27 -7.87
N ILE A 39 6.57 -12.11 -7.69
CA ILE A 39 6.86 -10.88 -8.46
C ILE A 39 7.19 -9.72 -7.53
N LEU A 40 6.27 -9.33 -6.65
CA LEU A 40 6.42 -8.09 -5.89
C LEU A 40 7.64 -8.13 -4.97
N ARG A 41 7.81 -9.21 -4.21
CA ARG A 41 8.91 -9.34 -3.24
C ARG A 41 10.29 -9.36 -3.93
N PRO A 42 10.54 -10.21 -4.95
CA PRO A 42 11.84 -10.19 -5.65
C PRO A 42 12.19 -8.81 -6.19
N ILE A 43 11.27 -8.15 -6.90
CA ILE A 43 11.54 -6.85 -7.51
C ILE A 43 11.77 -5.78 -6.43
N MET A 44 10.96 -5.76 -5.36
CA MET A 44 11.19 -4.84 -4.25
C MET A 44 12.54 -5.09 -3.55
N GLN A 45 12.98 -6.34 -3.48
CA GLN A 45 14.30 -6.68 -2.94
C GLN A 45 15.44 -6.20 -3.84
N ASP A 46 15.28 -6.29 -5.16
CA ASP A 46 16.25 -5.77 -6.12
C ASP A 46 16.36 -4.25 -6.03
N VAL A 47 15.23 -3.54 -6.03
CA VAL A 47 15.18 -2.08 -5.83
C VAL A 47 15.79 -1.69 -4.47
N ALA A 48 15.45 -2.41 -3.40
CA ALA A 48 16.04 -2.17 -2.08
C ALA A 48 17.57 -2.39 -2.07
N SER A 49 18.06 -3.38 -2.83
CA SER A 49 19.49 -3.66 -2.94
C SER A 49 20.23 -2.53 -3.66
N GLU A 50 19.67 -2.02 -4.75
CA GLU A 50 20.21 -0.86 -5.46
C GLU A 50 20.19 0.41 -4.61
N LEU A 51 19.10 0.68 -3.89
CA LEU A 51 19.01 1.81 -2.95
C LEU A 51 20.07 1.71 -1.84
N ARG A 52 20.32 0.51 -1.29
CA ARG A 52 21.41 0.29 -0.31
C ARG A 52 22.78 0.56 -0.91
N ARG A 53 23.01 0.13 -2.16
CA ARG A 53 24.26 0.39 -2.89
C ARG A 53 24.51 1.89 -3.06
N LEU A 54 23.45 2.69 -3.16
CA LEU A 54 23.48 4.16 -3.21
C LEU A 54 23.54 4.83 -1.82
N GLY A 55 23.62 4.05 -0.74
CA GLY A 55 23.74 4.56 0.64
C GLY A 55 22.42 4.90 1.32
N HIS A 56 21.30 4.42 0.82
CA HIS A 56 19.99 4.52 1.49
C HIS A 56 19.73 3.32 2.41
N ASP A 57 18.69 3.40 3.25
CA ASP A 57 18.33 2.36 4.23
C ASP A 57 16.90 1.82 4.00
N PRO A 58 16.64 1.15 2.86
CA PRO A 58 15.32 0.63 2.56
C PRO A 58 14.97 -0.63 3.37
N THR A 59 13.70 -0.71 3.76
CA THR A 59 13.12 -1.87 4.46
C THR A 59 11.86 -2.36 3.77
N ILE A 60 11.56 -3.64 3.92
CA ILE A 60 10.34 -4.25 3.39
C ILE A 60 9.55 -4.83 4.55
N ASP A 61 8.25 -4.55 4.60
CA ASP A 61 7.32 -5.14 5.58
C ASP A 61 5.99 -5.54 4.92
N GLU A 62 5.17 -6.27 5.66
CA GLU A 62 3.87 -6.81 5.23
C GLU A 62 2.76 -6.46 6.21
N ASP A 63 3.01 -5.47 7.08
CA ASP A 63 2.04 -5.06 8.09
C ASP A 63 0.87 -4.35 7.43
N ALA A 64 -0.35 -4.67 7.87
CA ALA A 64 -1.55 -4.02 7.38
C ALA A 64 -1.42 -2.49 7.43
N LYS A 65 -1.78 -1.83 6.32
CA LYS A 65 -1.67 -0.36 6.20
C LYS A 65 -3.06 0.27 6.13
N LEU A 66 -3.09 1.58 6.36
CA LEU A 66 -4.23 2.43 6.03
C LEU A 66 -3.83 3.31 4.84
N HIS A 67 -4.63 3.28 3.79
CA HIS A 67 -4.56 4.23 2.70
C HIS A 67 -5.82 5.10 2.76
N GLU A 68 -5.65 6.39 3.01
CA GLU A 68 -6.74 7.31 3.35
C GLU A 68 -7.65 6.77 4.47
N SER A 69 -8.83 6.23 4.13
CA SER A 69 -9.82 5.63 5.03
C SER A 69 -10.07 4.13 4.76
N GLU A 70 -9.28 3.54 3.88
CA GLU A 70 -9.35 2.14 3.47
C GLU A 70 -8.30 1.32 4.21
N ARG A 71 -8.72 0.17 4.76
CA ARG A 71 -7.81 -0.80 5.35
C ARG A 71 -7.25 -1.67 4.24
N ILE A 72 -5.93 -1.77 4.19
CA ILE A 72 -5.22 -2.57 3.20
C ILE A 72 -4.59 -3.77 3.88
N SER A 73 -5.03 -4.97 3.50
CA SER A 73 -4.53 -6.25 4.03
C SER A 73 -5.06 -7.41 3.17
N PRO A 74 -4.23 -8.41 2.84
CA PRO A 74 -2.76 -8.44 2.98
C PRO A 74 -2.07 -7.38 2.11
N CYS A 75 -0.81 -7.04 2.44
CA CYS A 75 -0.01 -6.09 1.68
C CYS A 75 1.50 -6.43 1.71
N ILE A 76 2.27 -5.69 0.93
CA ILE A 76 3.73 -5.61 0.95
C ILE A 76 4.13 -4.16 0.72
N THR A 77 5.12 -3.68 1.48
CA THR A 77 5.54 -2.28 1.49
C THR A 77 7.05 -2.19 1.38
N LEU A 78 7.53 -1.35 0.46
CA LEU A 78 8.92 -0.93 0.36
C LEU A 78 9.05 0.47 0.96
N HIS A 79 9.62 0.55 2.16
CA HIS A 79 10.10 1.80 2.74
C HIS A 79 11.46 2.14 2.14
N LEU A 80 11.65 3.37 1.68
CA LEU A 80 12.82 3.71 0.87
C LEU A 80 14.05 4.15 1.68
N GLY A 81 13.82 4.71 2.88
CA GLY A 81 14.88 5.15 3.79
C GLY A 81 15.92 6.07 3.14
N LEU A 82 15.48 7.06 2.36
CA LEU A 82 16.39 7.93 1.61
C LEU A 82 17.31 8.69 2.59
N ALA A 83 18.62 8.57 2.38
CA ALA A 83 19.67 9.03 3.31
C ALA A 83 19.53 10.51 3.74
N GLN A 84 19.06 11.39 2.84
CA GLN A 84 18.89 12.81 3.13
C GLN A 84 17.54 13.14 3.81
N ARG A 85 16.61 12.19 3.89
CA ARG A 85 15.24 12.35 4.40
C ARG A 85 14.91 11.45 5.59
N GLY A 86 15.80 10.51 5.91
CA GLY A 86 15.63 9.53 6.98
C GLY A 86 14.59 8.45 6.65
N SER A 87 14.27 7.63 7.65
CA SER A 87 13.39 6.45 7.53
C SER A 87 11.93 6.75 7.12
N LYS A 88 11.53 8.02 7.12
CA LYS A 88 10.19 8.50 6.71
C LYS A 88 10.17 9.16 5.33
N SER A 89 11.19 8.90 4.50
CA SER A 89 11.33 9.48 3.16
C SER A 89 10.19 9.15 2.19
N GLY A 90 9.40 8.15 2.53
CA GLY A 90 8.28 7.65 1.74
C GLY A 90 8.32 6.13 1.62
N TYR A 91 7.21 5.57 1.13
CA TYR A 91 7.10 4.16 0.87
C TYR A 91 6.18 3.89 -0.31
N ILE A 92 6.39 2.75 -0.97
CA ILE A 92 5.52 2.24 -2.02
C ILE A 92 4.91 0.94 -1.52
N SER A 93 3.61 0.79 -1.67
CA SER A 93 2.90 -0.39 -1.18
C SER A 93 1.98 -0.97 -2.24
N PHE A 94 1.80 -2.28 -2.16
CA PHE A 94 0.78 -3.03 -2.87
C PHE A 94 -0.05 -3.79 -1.84
N GLY A 95 -1.37 -3.81 -1.97
CA GLY A 95 -2.19 -4.61 -1.07
C GLY A 95 -3.66 -4.64 -1.42
N ILE A 96 -4.38 -5.53 -0.76
CA ILE A 96 -5.80 -5.74 -1.04
C ILE A 96 -6.65 -4.76 -0.23
N VAL A 97 -7.56 -4.07 -0.90
CA VAL A 97 -8.54 -3.20 -0.24
C VAL A 97 -9.60 -4.06 0.46
N VAL A 98 -9.66 -3.99 1.79
CA VAL A 98 -10.64 -4.73 2.59
C VAL A 98 -12.03 -4.09 2.44
N GLY A 99 -13.07 -4.90 2.25
CA GLY A 99 -14.45 -4.42 2.13
C GLY A 99 -14.94 -4.22 0.69
N LYS A 100 -14.13 -4.54 -0.33
CA LYS A 100 -14.50 -4.46 -1.75
C LYS A 100 -14.72 -5.86 -2.35
N GLU A 101 -15.80 -6.02 -3.11
CA GLU A 101 -16.07 -7.19 -3.98
C GLU A 101 -16.11 -6.75 -5.45
N PRO A 102 -15.50 -7.50 -6.39
CA PRO A 102 -14.88 -8.84 -6.23
C PRO A 102 -13.49 -8.87 -5.55
N GLY A 103 -12.97 -7.72 -5.11
CA GLY A 103 -11.63 -7.54 -4.57
C GLY A 103 -10.83 -6.59 -5.45
N GLU A 104 -9.91 -5.84 -4.85
CA GLU A 104 -9.06 -4.89 -5.58
C GLU A 104 -7.65 -4.86 -4.95
N VAL A 105 -6.63 -4.92 -5.79
CA VAL A 105 -5.26 -4.61 -5.37
C VAL A 105 -5.01 -3.14 -5.65
N LEU A 106 -4.60 -2.40 -4.64
CA LEU A 106 -4.15 -1.02 -4.74
C LEU A 106 -2.62 -1.00 -4.72
N ALA A 107 -2.02 -0.29 -5.66
CA ALA A 107 -0.63 0.17 -5.58
C ALA A 107 -0.62 1.67 -5.30
N TRP A 108 0.12 2.10 -4.28
CA TRP A 108 0.18 3.51 -3.91
C TRP A 108 1.55 3.93 -3.41
N LEU A 109 1.86 5.20 -3.61
CA LEU A 109 3.02 5.89 -3.08
C LEU A 109 2.59 6.78 -1.92
N VAL A 110 3.32 6.72 -0.80
CA VAL A 110 3.21 7.72 0.25
C VAL A 110 4.46 8.56 0.28
N ALA A 111 4.30 9.80 -0.16
CA ALA A 111 5.29 10.87 -0.13
C ALA A 111 4.69 12.07 0.61
N PRO A 112 5.44 12.83 1.41
CA PRO A 112 4.97 14.13 1.85
C PRO A 112 4.67 15.03 0.63
N PRO A 113 3.56 15.78 0.60
CA PRO A 113 2.56 15.95 1.67
C PRO A 113 1.38 14.96 1.63
N THR A 114 1.12 14.26 0.52
CA THR A 114 -0.09 13.44 0.33
C THR A 114 0.20 12.10 -0.34
N PRO A 115 -0.50 11.01 0.06
CA PRO A 115 -0.45 9.75 -0.67
C PRO A 115 -1.00 9.92 -2.09
N PHE A 116 -0.54 9.07 -3.01
CA PHE A 116 -0.96 9.06 -4.41
C PHE A 116 -1.13 7.63 -4.91
N ASP A 117 -2.22 7.38 -5.63
CA ASP A 117 -2.52 6.08 -6.22
C ASP A 117 -1.70 5.87 -7.50
N LEU A 118 -0.94 4.78 -7.51
CA LEU A 118 -0.13 4.39 -8.67
C LEU A 118 -0.92 3.48 -9.60
N GLY A 119 -1.86 2.69 -9.07
CA GLY A 119 -2.71 1.85 -9.89
C GLY A 119 -3.70 1.01 -9.09
N HIS A 120 -4.81 0.69 -9.74
CA HIS A 120 -5.87 -0.17 -9.23
C HIS A 120 -5.99 -1.40 -10.13
N TYR A 121 -5.99 -2.58 -9.52
CA TYR A 121 -6.05 -3.84 -10.26
C TYR A 121 -7.22 -4.67 -9.77
N ALA A 122 -8.14 -4.94 -10.70
CA ALA A 122 -9.29 -5.80 -10.44
C ALA A 122 -8.92 -7.28 -10.31
N GLN A 123 -7.70 -7.68 -10.71
CA GLN A 123 -7.19 -9.06 -10.63
C GLN A 123 -5.68 -9.03 -10.33
N PRO A 124 -5.16 -9.81 -9.36
CA PRO A 124 -3.73 -9.84 -9.09
C PRO A 124 -2.90 -10.37 -10.27
N ASP A 125 -3.43 -11.34 -11.02
CA ASP A 125 -2.70 -12.02 -12.09
C ASP A 125 -2.44 -11.13 -13.34
N THR A 126 -3.06 -9.94 -13.41
CA THR A 126 -2.77 -8.95 -14.47
C THR A 126 -1.53 -8.11 -14.18
N ILE A 127 -1.00 -8.17 -12.96
CA ILE A 127 0.20 -7.43 -12.54
C ILE A 127 1.43 -8.22 -13.01
N SER A 128 2.15 -7.66 -13.99
CA SER A 128 3.36 -8.26 -14.57
C SER A 128 4.64 -7.73 -13.92
N GLU A 129 5.74 -8.48 -14.07
CA GLU A 129 7.07 -8.11 -13.59
C GLU A 129 7.55 -6.77 -14.16
N ALA A 130 7.54 -6.63 -15.48
CA ALA A 130 7.94 -5.38 -16.15
C ALA A 130 7.10 -4.18 -15.70
N HIS A 131 5.81 -4.39 -15.45
CA HIS A 131 4.92 -3.33 -14.95
C HIS A 131 5.29 -2.91 -13.52
N VAL A 132 5.58 -3.86 -12.64
CA VAL A 132 5.99 -3.58 -11.25
C VAL A 132 7.33 -2.87 -11.21
N GLU A 133 8.30 -3.32 -12.01
CA GLU A 133 9.61 -2.68 -12.12
C GLU A 133 9.47 -1.22 -12.55
N GLN A 134 8.76 -0.96 -13.65
CA GLN A 134 8.52 0.39 -14.15
C GLN A 134 7.83 1.27 -13.11
N LEU A 135 6.77 0.76 -12.46
CA LEU A 135 6.02 1.50 -11.44
C LEU A 135 6.90 1.86 -10.23
N LEU A 136 7.77 0.95 -9.78
CA LEU A 136 8.69 1.22 -8.68
C LEU A 136 9.75 2.26 -9.07
N VAL A 137 10.32 2.16 -10.28
CA VAL A 137 11.28 3.15 -10.80
C VAL A 137 10.63 4.53 -10.89
N ASP A 138 9.47 4.64 -11.54
CA ASP A 138 8.74 5.90 -11.71
C ASP A 138 8.41 6.54 -10.34
N ALA A 139 7.98 5.73 -9.36
CA ALA A 139 7.67 6.22 -8.02
C ALA A 139 8.92 6.70 -7.26
N VAL A 140 10.05 5.99 -7.40
CA VAL A 140 11.34 6.41 -6.83
C VAL A 140 11.84 7.70 -7.48
N GLU A 141 11.79 7.80 -8.82
CA GLU A 141 12.14 9.01 -9.56
C GLU A 141 11.29 10.20 -9.13
N HIS A 142 9.97 10.00 -9.01
CA HIS A 142 9.05 11.04 -8.54
C HIS A 142 9.48 11.57 -7.16
N LEU A 143 9.84 10.69 -6.23
CA LEU A 143 10.29 11.10 -4.90
C LEU A 143 11.60 11.87 -4.92
N PHE A 144 12.55 11.50 -5.79
CA PHE A 144 13.81 12.22 -5.96
C PHE A 144 13.60 13.58 -6.61
N ALA A 145 12.75 13.69 -7.63
CA ALA A 145 12.43 14.96 -8.28
C ALA A 145 11.81 15.96 -7.28
N HIS A 146 10.95 15.48 -6.38
CA HIS A 146 10.34 16.30 -5.33
C HIS A 146 11.25 16.49 -4.10
N SER A 147 12.52 16.09 -4.17
CA SER A 147 13.52 16.25 -3.10
C SER A 147 14.53 17.37 -3.30
N SER A 148 14.48 18.05 -4.44
CA SER A 148 15.42 19.11 -4.81
C SER A 148 14.91 20.54 -4.56
N THR A 149 13.96 20.74 -3.64
CA THR A 149 13.41 22.05 -3.26
C THR A 149 13.70 22.43 -1.82
#